data_AF-A0A1V8TV46-F1
#
_entry.id   AF-A0A1V8TV46-F1
#
_cell.length_a   1.000
_cell.length_b   1.000
_cell.length_c   1.000
_cell.angle_alpha   90.00
_cell.angle_beta   90.00
_cell.angle_gamma   90.00
#
_symmetry.space_group_name_H-M   'P 1'
#
loop_
_entity.id
_entity.type
_entity.pdbx_description
1 polymer ?
#
loop_
_entity_poly.entity_id
_entity_poly.type
_entity_poly.pdbx_seq_one_letter_code
_entity_poly.pdbx_strand_id
1 'polypeptide(L)' 'MSIWITLCRCVTRPQLLSVTDNVNQSKGDQDVAEWLPPNVGYQCEYVRAFVQVRYHYNLSMDSAEKAAAADVLNNVC' A
#
# COMPACT_ATOMS: atom_id res chain seq x y z
N MET A 1 -6.58 -18.56 -10.28
CA MET A 1 -7.05 -19.07 -8.98
C MET A 1 -8.14 -18.12 -8.51
N SER A 2 -9.40 -18.58 -8.49
CA SER A 2 -10.56 -17.71 -8.27
C SER A 2 -10.70 -17.39 -6.78
N ILE A 3 -10.59 -16.11 -6.43
CA ILE A 3 -10.79 -15.62 -5.07
C ILE A 3 -12.30 -15.39 -4.87
N TRP A 4 -12.91 -16.22 -4.03
CA TRP A 4 -14.21 -15.94 -3.44
C TRP A 4 -14.01 -15.00 -2.25
N ILE A 5 -14.30 -13.71 -2.43
CA ILE A 5 -14.41 -12.76 -1.30
C ILE A 5 -15.72 -13.07 -0.58
N THR A 6 -15.64 -13.82 0.51
CA THR A 6 -16.72 -13.87 1.50
C THR A 6 -16.79 -12.52 2.20
N LEU A 7 -17.90 -11.82 2.01
CA LEU A 7 -18.25 -10.57 2.69
C LEU A 7 -18.48 -10.82 4.19
N CYS A 8 -17.41 -10.71 4.97
CA CYS A 8 -17.52 -10.24 6.36
C CYS A 8 -16.87 -8.86 6.40
N ARG A 9 -17.69 -7.81 6.57
CA ARG A 9 -17.25 -6.41 6.63
C ARG A 9 -16.60 -6.13 7.99
N CYS A 10 -15.43 -6.71 8.24
CA CYS A 10 -14.54 -6.30 9.31
C CYS A 10 -13.39 -5.49 8.68
N VAL A 11 -13.66 -4.21 8.36
CA VAL A 11 -12.74 -3.29 7.65
C VAL A 11 -11.72 -2.68 8.61
N THR A 12 -11.18 -3.47 9.54
CA THR A 12 -10.21 -2.95 10.53
C THR A 12 -8.83 -2.71 9.93
N ARG A 13 -8.55 -3.27 8.74
CA ARG A 13 -7.27 -3.21 8.02
C ARG A 13 -7.50 -3.20 6.50
N PRO A 14 -6.52 -2.73 5.71
CA PRO A 14 -6.60 -2.69 4.26
C PRO A 14 -6.81 -4.09 3.68
N GLN A 15 -7.62 -4.17 2.63
CA GLN A 15 -7.93 -5.42 1.94
C GLN A 15 -7.15 -5.52 0.63
N LEU A 16 -7.11 -6.71 0.04
CA LEU A 16 -6.56 -6.89 -1.31
C LEU A 16 -7.41 -6.14 -2.33
N LEU A 17 -6.73 -5.47 -3.25
CA LEU A 17 -7.34 -4.70 -4.32
C LEU A 17 -7.00 -5.34 -5.65
N SER A 18 -8.00 -5.45 -6.52
CA SER A 18 -7.77 -5.85 -7.91
C SER A 18 -7.13 -4.68 -8.64
N VAL A 19 -5.99 -4.93 -9.29
CA VAL A 19 -5.24 -3.97 -10.08
C VAL A 19 -4.88 -4.60 -11.42
N THR A 20 -4.61 -3.77 -12.43
CA THR A 20 -4.14 -4.25 -13.74
C THR A 20 -2.85 -5.04 -13.58
N ASP A 21 -2.76 -6.18 -14.27
CA ASP A 21 -1.66 -7.14 -14.16
C ASP A 21 -0.26 -6.50 -14.28
N ASN A 22 -0.05 -5.66 -15.31
CA ASN A 22 1.22 -4.97 -15.52
C ASN A 22 1.59 -4.01 -14.37
N VAL A 23 0.61 -3.37 -13.73
CA VAL A 23 0.84 -2.50 -12.57
C VAL A 23 1.27 -3.33 -11.36
N ASN A 24 0.63 -4.49 -11.14
CA ASN A 24 1.02 -5.41 -10.08
C ASN A 24 2.42 -5.99 -10.28
N GLN A 25 2.75 -6.37 -11.52
CA GLN A 25 4.10 -6.81 -11.88
C GLN A 25 5.14 -5.69 -11.68
N SER A 26 4.79 -4.45 -12.03
CA SER A 26 5.69 -3.29 -11.85
C SER A 26 5.99 -3.01 -10.38
N LYS A 27 5.06 -3.32 -9.47
CA LYS A 27 5.29 -3.18 -8.03
C LYS A 27 6.27 -4.23 -7.52
N GLY A 28 6.03 -5.52 -7.83
CA GLY A 28 6.80 -6.62 -7.26
C GLY A 28 6.97 -6.54 -5.73
N ASP A 29 8.20 -6.76 -5.28
CA ASP A 29 8.60 -6.69 -3.87
C ASP A 29 9.07 -5.29 -3.43
N GLN A 30 8.93 -4.29 -4.30
CA GLN A 30 9.36 -2.92 -4.02
C GLN A 30 8.51 -2.29 -2.91
N ASP A 31 9.19 -1.47 -2.11
CA ASP A 31 8.60 -0.68 -1.06
C ASP A 31 8.13 0.71 -1.55
N VAL A 32 7.66 1.55 -0.63
CA VAL A 32 7.13 2.89 -0.92
C VAL A 32 8.19 3.92 -1.32
N ALA A 33 9.47 3.66 -1.07
CA ALA A 33 10.57 4.51 -1.54
C ALA A 33 10.96 4.17 -2.98
N GLU A 34 10.80 2.90 -3.38
CA GLU A 34 11.12 2.43 -4.72
C GLU A 34 9.95 2.51 -5.70
N TRP A 35 8.72 2.37 -5.22
CA TRP A 35 7.53 2.33 -6.06
C TRP A 35 6.30 2.95 -5.40
N LEU A 36 5.59 3.78 -6.18
CA LEU A 36 4.26 4.27 -5.84
C LEU A 36 3.30 4.01 -7.01
N PRO A 37 1.99 3.86 -6.73
CA PRO A 37 0.99 3.72 -7.77
C PRO A 37 1.08 4.86 -8.81
N PRO A 38 0.97 4.57 -10.12
CA PRO A 38 1.02 5.60 -11.16
C PRO A 38 -0.17 6.56 -11.08
N ASN A 39 -1.28 6.15 -10.46
CA ASN A 39 -2.37 7.05 -10.13
C ASN A 39 -2.03 7.84 -8.86
N VAL A 40 -1.57 9.09 -9.04
CA VAL A 40 -1.21 10.00 -7.94
C VAL A 40 -2.36 10.19 -6.94
N GLY A 41 -3.61 10.27 -7.43
CA GLY A 41 -4.79 10.41 -6.57
C GLY A 41 -5.09 9.20 -5.68
N TYR A 42 -4.35 8.10 -5.84
CA TYR A 42 -4.46 6.90 -5.01
C TYR A 42 -3.23 6.67 -4.11
N GLN A 43 -2.19 7.48 -4.22
CA GLN A 43 -0.95 7.28 -3.46
C GLN A 43 -1.16 7.48 -1.96
N CYS A 44 -2.01 8.43 -1.56
CA CYS A 44 -2.32 8.66 -0.15
C CYS A 44 -2.96 7.42 0.51
N GLU A 45 -4.04 6.90 -0.06
CA GLU A 45 -4.72 5.70 0.39
C GLU A 45 -3.76 4.50 0.44
N TYR A 46 -2.93 4.34 -0.59
CA TYR A 46 -1.95 3.27 -0.66
C TYR A 46 -0.90 3.36 0.46
N VAL A 47 -0.32 4.54 0.71
CA VAL A 47 0.69 4.72 1.75
C VAL A 47 0.09 4.59 3.15
N ARG A 48 -1.14 5.10 3.38
CA ARG A 48 -1.87 4.87 4.64
C ARG A 48 -2.07 3.38 4.90
N ALA A 49 -2.47 2.62 3.87
CA ALA A 49 -2.63 1.18 3.95
C ALA A 49 -1.30 0.47 4.24
N PHE A 50 -0.22 0.86 3.56
CA PHE A 50 1.13 0.32 3.76
C PHE A 50 1.61 0.49 5.20
N VAL A 51 1.50 1.70 5.75
CA VAL A 51 1.88 2.01 7.14
C VAL A 51 1.03 1.21 8.13
N GLN A 52 -0.29 1.10 7.88
CA GLN A 52 -1.19 0.34 8.75
C GLN A 52 -0.83 -1.16 8.80
N VAL A 53 -0.50 -1.76 7.66
CA VAL A 53 -0.08 -3.17 7.58
C VAL A 53 1.24 -3.38 8.32
N ARG A 54 2.25 -2.54 8.06
CA ARG A 54 3.54 -2.59 8.74
C ARG A 54 3.39 -2.49 10.26
N TYR A 55 2.60 -1.52 10.72
CA TYR A 55 2.31 -1.33 12.14
C TYR A 55 1.60 -2.54 12.74
N HIS A 56 0.57 -3.06 12.07
CA HIS A 56 -0.21 -4.17 12.60
C HIS A 56 0.61 -5.44 12.80
N TYR A 57 1.47 -5.76 11.84
CA TYR A 57 2.34 -6.95 11.89
C TYR A 57 3.68 -6.69 12.59
N ASN A 58 3.86 -5.51 13.19
CA ASN A 58 5.10 -5.10 13.85
C ASN A 58 6.34 -5.26 12.94
N LEU A 59 6.18 -4.93 11.65
CA LEU A 59 7.25 -4.95 10.66
C LEU A 59 8.01 -3.63 10.70
N SER A 60 9.33 -3.70 10.73
CA SER A 60 10.18 -2.51 10.63
C SER A 60 10.05 -1.87 9.25
N MET A 61 10.21 -0.55 9.25
CA MET A 61 10.49 0.24 8.04
C MET A 61 11.88 0.84 8.17
N ASP A 62 12.65 0.82 7.09
CA ASP A 62 13.92 1.52 7.03
C ASP A 62 13.75 3.04 6.93
N SER A 63 14.86 3.77 6.90
CA SER A 63 14.86 5.23 6.85
C SER A 63 14.31 5.79 5.53
N ALA A 64 14.56 5.13 4.41
CA ALA A 64 14.10 5.56 3.10
C ALA A 64 12.58 5.35 2.97
N GLU A 65 12.09 4.19 3.38
CA GLU A 65 10.66 3.88 3.43
C GLU A 65 9.89 4.89 4.30
N LYS A 66 10.44 5.23 5.47
CA LYS A 66 9.83 6.21 6.37
C LYS A 66 9.79 7.61 5.76
N ALA A 67 10.88 8.03 5.12
CA ALA A 67 10.94 9.35 4.49
C ALA A 67 9.95 9.46 3.32
N ALA A 68 9.90 8.45 2.45
CA ALA A 68 8.97 8.40 1.33
C ALA A 68 7.51 8.35 1.79
N ALA A 69 7.19 7.52 2.79
CA ALA A 69 5.85 7.49 3.37
C ALA A 69 5.45 8.85 3.97
N ALA A 70 6.36 9.49 4.72
CA ALA A 70 6.11 10.80 5.30
C ALA A 70 5.92 11.89 4.22
N ASP A 71 6.69 11.85 3.13
CA ASP A 71 6.53 12.79 2.02
C ASP A 71 5.13 12.71 1.39
N VAL A 72 4.69 11.50 1.04
CA VAL A 72 3.34 11.29 0.48
C VAL A 72 2.26 11.73 1.48
N LEU A 73 2.42 11.41 2.76
CA LEU A 73 1.45 11.78 3.79
C LEU A 73 1.34 13.31 4.01
N ASN A 74 2.41 14.06 3.77
CA ASN A 74 2.42 15.51 3.99
C ASN A 74 2.10 16.31 2.71
N ASN A 75 2.46 15.79 1.53
CA ASN A 75 2.46 16.56 0.28
C ASN A 75 1.44 16.05 -0.76
N VAL A 76 0.86 14.85 -0.58
CA VAL A 76 -0.07 14.24 -1.56
C VAL A 76 -1.50 14.02 -1.01
N CYS A 77 -1.68 13.93 0.31
CA CYS A 77 -2.89 13.39 0.97
C CYS A 77 -4.18 14.26 1.05
#